data_AF-A0A1U7DH36-F1
#
_entry.id   AF-A0A1U7DH36-F1
#
_cell.length_a   1.000
_cell.length_b   1.000
_cell.length_c   1.000
_cell.angle_alpha   90.00
_cell.angle_beta   90.00
_cell.angle_gamma   90.00
#
_symmetry.space_group_name_H-M   'P 1'
#
loop_
_entity.id
_entity.type
_entity.pdbx_description
1 polymer ?
#
loop_
_entity_poly.entity_id
_entity_poly.type
_entity_poly.pdbx_seq_one_letter_code
_entity_poly.pdbx_strand_id
1 'polypeptide(L)'
;MRKVVALLVFGLLAACQLPLDPEGTTDRVQGAELVVGLLTARLGETDRAAVAAVAQEFDASPRLMNAAPDVLMAELESGSVHLLIGDVPSNTALATHAAATRDFGSVRIGEDSHKRIALVRTGENGFLKRVNIALGTPAIRTRAATAGQQTLDRTDRQDAAQPAGGAADAR
;
A
#
# COMPACT_ATOMS: atom_id res chain seq x y z
N MET A 1 11.68 30.42 43.57
CA MET A 1 10.32 30.13 43.04
C MET A 1 10.19 30.33 41.53
N ARG A 2 10.72 31.43 40.93
CA ARG A 2 10.70 31.65 39.46
C ARG A 2 11.32 30.53 38.58
N LYS A 3 12.37 29.84 39.06
CA LYS A 3 13.04 28.76 38.29
C LYS A 3 12.23 27.46 38.21
N VAL A 4 11.33 27.20 39.17
CA VAL A 4 10.48 26.00 39.20
C VAL A 4 9.33 26.13 38.19
N VAL A 5 8.79 27.34 38.02
CA VAL A 5 7.75 27.64 37.03
C VAL A 5 8.26 27.45 35.59
N ALA A 6 9.52 27.81 35.33
CA ALA A 6 10.11 27.66 33.99
C ALA A 6 10.30 26.19 33.57
N LEU A 7 10.62 25.29 34.53
CA LEU A 7 10.80 23.87 34.24
C LEU A 7 9.47 23.16 33.97
N LEU A 8 8.40 23.60 34.63
CA LEU A 8 7.05 23.03 34.49
C LEU A 8 6.43 23.41 33.13
N VAL A 9 6.71 24.61 32.62
CA VAL A 9 6.23 25.06 31.29
C VAL A 9 6.91 24.28 30.15
N PHE A 10 8.18 23.88 30.30
CA PHE A 10 8.88 23.11 29.26
C PHE A 10 8.40 21.65 29.15
N GLY A 11 7.88 21.07 30.24
CA GLY A 11 7.31 19.70 30.24
C GLY A 11 5.96 19.58 29.53
N LEU A 12 5.16 20.65 29.49
CA LEU A 12 3.82 20.62 28.84
C LEU A 12 3.87 20.72 27.30
N LEU A 13 5.00 21.08 26.70
CA LEU A 13 5.16 21.15 25.24
C LEU A 13 5.50 19.78 24.60
N ALA A 14 5.85 18.78 25.41
CA ALA A 14 6.12 17.42 24.91
C ALA A 14 4.84 16.58 24.70
N ALA A 15 3.67 17.10 25.08
CA ALA A 15 2.37 16.46 24.81
C ALA A 15 1.82 16.78 23.41
N CYS A 16 2.69 17.04 22.43
CA CYS A 16 2.29 16.98 21.03
C CYS A 16 1.85 15.55 20.74
N GLN A 17 0.55 15.37 20.48
CA GLN A 17 -0.10 14.11 20.16
C GLN A 17 0.59 13.45 18.96
N LEU A 18 1.59 12.60 19.23
CA LEU A 18 2.18 11.75 18.22
C LEU A 18 1.13 10.72 17.80
N PRO A 19 1.00 10.40 16.50
CA PRO A 19 0.10 9.34 16.09
C PRO A 19 0.45 8.05 16.84
N LEU A 20 -0.58 7.37 17.35
CA LEU A 20 -0.41 6.18 18.18
C LEU A 20 0.29 5.07 17.38
N ASP A 21 1.31 4.47 17.97
CA ASP A 21 2.11 3.37 17.38
C ASP A 21 2.54 2.43 18.51
N PRO A 22 1.59 1.73 19.15
CA PRO A 22 1.81 1.07 20.44
C PRO A 22 2.90 0.00 20.39
N GLU A 23 3.11 -0.61 19.23
CA GLU A 23 4.08 -1.68 19.01
C GLU A 23 5.38 -1.15 18.37
N GLY A 24 5.49 0.17 18.23
CA GLY A 24 6.67 0.88 17.77
C GLY A 24 7.13 0.46 16.38
N THR A 25 6.22 0.07 15.48
CA THR A 25 6.59 -0.36 14.12
C THR A 25 7.34 0.72 13.36
N THR A 26 6.99 1.99 13.58
CA THR A 26 7.70 3.14 12.98
C THR A 26 9.18 3.13 13.31
N ASP A 27 9.50 2.98 14.60
CA ASP A 27 10.88 3.00 15.08
C ASP A 27 11.62 1.71 14.72
N ARG A 28 10.93 0.56 14.75
CA ARG A 28 11.50 -0.74 14.36
C ARG A 28 11.91 -0.80 12.90
N VAL A 29 11.18 -0.13 12.01
CA VAL A 29 11.46 -0.14 10.57
C VAL A 29 12.46 0.95 10.17
N GLN A 30 12.55 2.05 10.91
CA GLN A 30 13.42 3.18 10.58
C GLN A 30 14.90 2.77 10.53
N GLY A 31 15.55 2.93 9.37
CA GLY A 31 16.96 2.54 9.18
C GLY A 31 17.20 1.03 9.16
N ALA A 32 16.13 0.22 9.15
CA ALA A 32 16.18 -1.23 9.33
C ALA A 32 15.56 -1.96 8.15
N GLU A 33 14.98 -3.15 8.38
CA GLU A 33 14.36 -3.94 7.32
C GLU A 33 12.84 -3.73 7.26
N LEU A 34 12.34 -3.39 6.08
CA LEU A 34 10.91 -3.35 5.80
C LEU A 34 10.46 -4.72 5.28
N VAL A 35 9.85 -5.53 6.13
CA VAL A 35 9.31 -6.83 5.74
C VAL A 35 7.96 -6.63 5.02
N VAL A 36 7.91 -7.02 3.75
CA VAL A 36 6.76 -6.84 2.86
C VAL A 36 6.16 -8.19 2.48
N GLY A 37 4.94 -8.47 2.90
CA GLY A 37 4.19 -9.65 2.48
C GLY A 37 3.53 -9.44 1.12
N LEU A 38 3.69 -10.41 0.24
CA LEU A 38 3.18 -10.36 -1.13
C LEU A 38 1.87 -11.16 -1.27
N LEU A 39 0.77 -10.48 -1.56
CA LEU A 39 -0.54 -11.11 -1.81
C LEU A 39 -0.67 -11.63 -3.26
N THR A 40 0.29 -11.32 -4.11
CA THR A 40 0.44 -11.88 -5.46
C THR A 40 1.85 -12.40 -5.66
N ALA A 41 2.01 -13.42 -6.51
CA ALA A 41 3.32 -14.04 -6.75
C ALA A 41 4.34 -13.10 -7.40
N ARG A 42 3.87 -12.03 -8.07
CA ARG A 42 4.72 -11.02 -8.71
C ARG A 42 4.08 -9.65 -8.55
N LEU A 43 4.87 -8.71 -8.04
CA LEU A 43 4.45 -7.32 -7.97
C LEU A 43 4.36 -6.70 -9.37
N GLY A 44 3.26 -5.98 -9.60
CA GLY A 44 3.15 -5.05 -10.73
C GLY A 44 4.08 -3.85 -10.56
N GLU A 45 4.19 -3.02 -11.59
CA GLU A 45 5.08 -1.86 -11.57
C GLU A 45 4.66 -0.82 -10.51
N THR A 46 3.35 -0.62 -10.34
CA THR A 46 2.82 0.29 -9.32
C THR A 46 3.14 -0.18 -7.91
N ASP A 47 2.98 -1.48 -7.61
CA ASP A 47 3.30 -2.03 -6.29
C ASP A 47 4.80 -2.03 -6.00
N ARG A 48 5.64 -2.36 -6.99
CA ARG A 48 7.11 -2.24 -6.84
C ARG A 48 7.52 -0.81 -6.52
N ALA A 49 6.95 0.17 -7.23
CA ALA A 49 7.22 1.57 -6.98
C ALA A 49 6.77 2.00 -5.58
N ALA A 50 5.60 1.52 -5.15
CA ALA A 50 5.07 1.76 -3.81
C ALA A 50 5.99 1.20 -2.72
N VAL A 51 6.45 -0.05 -2.85
CA VAL A 51 7.42 -0.67 -1.92
C VAL A 51 8.71 0.15 -1.86
N ALA A 52 9.25 0.55 -3.02
CA ALA A 52 10.46 1.35 -3.08
C ALA A 52 10.29 2.73 -2.41
N ALA A 53 9.15 3.39 -2.61
CA ALA A 53 8.86 4.67 -1.98
C ALA A 53 8.71 4.55 -0.46
N VAL A 54 8.05 3.50 0.04
CA VAL A 54 7.94 3.24 1.48
C VAL A 54 9.31 2.90 2.07
N ALA A 55 10.07 2.02 1.43
CA ALA A 55 11.43 1.72 1.86
C ALA A 55 12.29 2.99 1.97
N GLN A 56 12.23 3.88 0.97
CA GLN A 56 12.94 5.15 1.00
C GLN A 56 12.47 6.08 2.13
N GLU A 57 11.17 6.20 2.38
CA GLU A 57 10.62 7.02 3.46
C GLU A 57 11.20 6.62 4.83
N PHE A 58 11.38 5.31 5.06
CA PHE A 58 11.91 4.78 6.31
C PHE A 58 13.43 4.57 6.32
N ASP A 59 14.14 4.92 5.24
CA ASP A 59 15.55 4.56 5.05
C ASP A 59 15.80 3.06 5.29
N ALA A 60 14.86 2.23 4.84
CA ALA A 60 14.79 0.81 5.12
C ALA A 60 15.13 -0.05 3.90
N SER A 61 15.68 -1.23 4.13
CA SER A 61 15.88 -2.24 3.07
C SER A 61 14.64 -3.13 2.97
N PRO A 62 14.00 -3.27 1.79
CA PRO A 62 12.82 -4.12 1.65
C PRO A 62 13.18 -5.61 1.60
N ARG A 63 12.52 -6.42 2.42
CA ARG A 63 12.55 -7.89 2.36
C ARG A 63 11.19 -8.43 1.98
N LEU A 64 11.12 -9.08 0.83
CA LEU A 64 9.87 -9.63 0.33
C LEU A 64 9.61 -11.02 0.92
N MET A 65 8.39 -11.25 1.40
CA MET A 65 7.93 -12.51 1.95
C MET A 65 6.74 -13.02 1.12
N ASN A 66 6.87 -14.24 0.61
CA ASN A 66 5.80 -14.96 -0.06
C ASN A 66 5.26 -16.04 0.88
N ALA A 67 3.97 -15.98 1.18
CA ALA A 67 3.27 -17.00 1.94
C ALA A 67 1.79 -16.99 1.56
N ALA A 68 1.01 -17.94 2.10
CA ALA A 68 -0.44 -17.93 1.93
C ALA A 68 -1.06 -16.69 2.61
N PRO A 69 -2.18 -16.14 2.10
CA PRO A 69 -2.77 -14.90 2.62
C PRO A 69 -3.12 -14.94 4.12
N ASP A 70 -3.61 -16.07 4.62
CA ASP A 70 -3.90 -16.31 6.03
C ASP A 70 -2.64 -16.23 6.90
N VAL A 71 -1.54 -16.84 6.44
CA VAL A 71 -0.22 -16.74 7.10
C VAL A 71 0.26 -15.29 7.10
N LEU A 72 0.19 -14.60 5.96
CA LEU A 72 0.62 -13.20 5.84
C LEU A 72 -0.18 -12.26 6.76
N MET A 73 -1.48 -12.50 6.93
CA MET A 73 -2.31 -11.74 7.86
C MET A 73 -1.89 -11.99 9.30
N ALA A 74 -1.65 -13.25 9.70
CA ALA A 74 -1.16 -13.57 11.05
C ALA A 74 0.20 -12.91 11.32
N GLU A 75 1.11 -12.91 10.34
CA GLU A 75 2.41 -12.26 10.47
C GLU A 75 2.32 -10.73 10.49
N LEU A 76 1.31 -10.15 9.83
CA LEU A 76 1.01 -8.72 9.93
C LEU A 76 0.51 -8.36 11.33
N GLU A 77 -0.39 -9.18 11.88
CA GLU A 77 -0.97 -9.00 13.22
C GLU A 77 0.07 -9.16 14.34
N SER A 78 1.03 -10.07 14.16
CA SER A 78 2.16 -10.27 15.09
C SER A 78 3.24 -9.20 14.93
N GLY A 79 3.27 -8.50 13.80
CA GLY A 79 4.26 -7.49 13.47
C GLY A 79 5.58 -8.06 12.93
N SER A 80 5.62 -9.33 12.51
CA SER A 80 6.71 -9.93 11.73
C SER A 80 6.74 -9.45 10.28
N VAL A 81 5.56 -9.11 9.75
CA VAL A 81 5.38 -8.43 8.47
C VAL A 81 4.86 -7.03 8.76
N HIS A 82 5.40 -6.02 8.06
CA HIS A 82 5.06 -4.62 8.30
C HIS A 82 4.05 -4.08 7.29
N LEU A 83 4.09 -4.58 6.05
CA LEU A 83 3.27 -4.12 4.94
C LEU A 83 2.79 -5.30 4.09
N LEU A 84 1.50 -5.40 3.81
CA LEU A 84 0.97 -6.30 2.78
C LEU A 84 0.60 -5.52 1.52
N ILE A 85 1.06 -6.02 0.38
CA ILE A 85 0.85 -5.39 -0.92
C ILE A 85 0.80 -6.43 -2.04
N GLY A 86 0.24 -6.05 -3.18
CA GLY A 86 0.05 -6.93 -4.34
C GLY A 86 -1.40 -6.90 -4.80
N ASP A 87 -1.70 -6.01 -5.75
CA ASP A 87 -3.03 -5.91 -6.41
C ASP A 87 -4.23 -5.92 -5.45
N VAL A 88 -4.10 -5.30 -4.27
CA VAL A 88 -5.14 -5.32 -3.24
C VAL A 88 -6.22 -4.28 -3.57
N PRO A 89 -7.47 -4.68 -3.86
CA PRO A 89 -8.55 -3.75 -4.10
C PRO A 89 -9.09 -3.18 -2.79
N SER A 90 -9.60 -1.95 -2.81
CA SER A 90 -10.12 -1.26 -1.62
C SER A 90 -11.36 -1.91 -0.99
N ASN A 91 -12.05 -2.78 -1.72
CA ASN A 91 -13.22 -3.55 -1.23
C ASN A 91 -12.83 -4.95 -0.72
N THR A 92 -11.54 -5.24 -0.54
CA THR A 92 -11.08 -6.52 -0.01
C THR A 92 -11.63 -6.80 1.40
N ALA A 93 -11.94 -8.06 1.68
CA ALA A 93 -12.32 -8.49 3.03
C ALA A 93 -11.15 -8.36 4.03
N LEU A 94 -9.90 -8.37 3.57
CA LEU A 94 -8.71 -8.26 4.42
C LEU A 94 -8.65 -6.94 5.20
N ALA A 95 -9.24 -5.87 4.66
CA ALA A 95 -9.30 -4.55 5.29
C ALA A 95 -10.24 -4.51 6.52
N THR A 96 -10.96 -5.60 6.82
CA THR A 96 -11.72 -5.74 8.06
C THR A 96 -10.85 -6.11 9.26
N HIS A 97 -9.65 -6.66 9.01
CA HIS A 97 -8.72 -7.14 10.04
C HIS A 97 -7.38 -6.36 10.06
N ALA A 98 -7.14 -5.51 9.07
CA ALA A 98 -5.94 -4.69 8.96
C ALA A 98 -6.28 -3.24 8.63
N ALA A 99 -5.37 -2.33 8.95
CA ALA A 99 -5.52 -0.93 8.58
C ALA A 99 -5.14 -0.73 7.10
N ALA A 100 -6.06 -0.16 6.31
CA ALA A 100 -5.83 0.14 4.90
C ALA A 100 -5.10 1.49 4.72
N THR A 101 -4.17 1.53 3.76
CA THR A 101 -3.58 2.79 3.29
C THR A 101 -4.60 3.62 2.51
N ARG A 102 -4.23 4.88 2.24
CA ARG A 102 -4.84 5.62 1.13
C ARG A 102 -4.61 4.88 -0.20
N ASP A 103 -5.46 5.15 -1.18
CA ASP A 103 -5.28 4.58 -2.50
C ASP A 103 -4.09 5.20 -3.24
N PHE A 104 -3.39 4.37 -4.01
CA PHE A 104 -2.21 4.77 -4.78
C PHE A 104 -2.24 4.26 -6.22
N GLY A 105 -3.44 3.96 -6.72
CA GLY A 105 -3.70 3.57 -8.10
C GLY A 105 -4.97 2.74 -8.20
N SER A 106 -5.04 1.91 -9.24
CA SER A 106 -6.16 1.00 -9.45
C SER A 106 -5.70 -0.43 -9.68
N VAL A 107 -6.60 -1.37 -9.42
CA VAL A 107 -6.49 -2.78 -9.76
C VAL A 107 -7.75 -3.17 -10.53
N ARG A 108 -7.60 -4.03 -11.55
CA ARG A 108 -8.72 -4.50 -12.36
C ARG A 108 -9.08 -5.93 -11.99
N ILE A 109 -10.35 -6.17 -11.73
CA ILE A 109 -10.90 -7.48 -11.37
C ILE A 109 -12.09 -7.74 -12.29
N GLY A 110 -11.90 -8.62 -13.27
CA GLY A 110 -12.84 -8.73 -14.38
C GLY A 110 -12.91 -7.41 -15.17
N GLU A 111 -14.12 -6.89 -15.34
CA GLU A 111 -14.37 -5.60 -16.01
C GLU A 111 -14.28 -4.40 -15.04
N ASP A 112 -14.30 -4.66 -13.73
CA ASP A 112 -14.35 -3.62 -12.72
C ASP A 112 -12.95 -3.09 -12.38
N SER A 113 -12.86 -1.77 -12.19
CA SER A 113 -11.67 -1.09 -11.67
C SER A 113 -11.90 -0.65 -10.23
N HIS A 114 -11.10 -1.20 -9.31
CA HIS A 114 -11.11 -0.84 -7.91
C HIS A 114 -9.88 -0.02 -7.54
N LYS A 115 -10.01 0.82 -6.51
CA LYS A 115 -8.86 1.53 -5.94
C LYS A 115 -7.86 0.52 -5.37
N ARG A 116 -6.58 0.75 -5.60
CA ARG A 116 -5.48 -0.06 -5.08
C ARG A 116 -5.03 0.48 -3.73
N ILE A 117 -4.96 -0.40 -2.74
CA ILE A 117 -4.50 -0.11 -1.39
C ILE A 117 -3.37 -1.07 -0.98
N ALA A 118 -2.77 -0.80 0.17
CA ALA A 118 -1.91 -1.73 0.90
C ALA A 118 -2.45 -1.84 2.33
N LEU A 119 -1.99 -2.85 3.07
CA LEU A 119 -2.45 -3.10 4.43
C LEU A 119 -1.28 -3.04 5.42
N VAL A 120 -1.53 -2.49 6.60
CA VAL A 120 -0.60 -2.44 7.72
C VAL A 120 -1.29 -2.94 8.99
N ARG A 121 -0.51 -3.23 10.04
CA ARG A 121 -1.05 -3.66 11.34
C ARG A 121 -2.00 -2.61 11.91
N THR A 122 -3.14 -3.06 12.42
CA THR A 122 -4.12 -2.20 13.09
C THR A 122 -3.52 -1.56 14.35
N GLY A 123 -3.77 -0.27 14.57
CA GLY A 123 -3.26 0.46 15.75
C GLY A 123 -1.94 1.19 15.53
N GLU A 124 -1.15 0.80 14.53
CA GLU A 124 0.12 1.42 14.14
C GLU A 124 -0.09 2.67 13.27
N ASN A 125 -0.81 3.67 13.81
CA ASN A 125 -1.19 4.89 13.09
C ASN A 125 0.03 5.77 12.75
N GLY A 126 1.09 5.74 13.56
CA GLY A 126 2.38 6.37 13.25
C GLY A 126 2.97 5.82 11.95
N PHE A 127 3.04 4.48 11.87
CA PHE A 127 3.54 3.79 10.70
C PHE A 127 2.64 4.05 9.48
N LEU A 128 1.33 3.85 9.61
CA LEU A 128 0.35 4.08 8.55
C LEU A 128 0.42 5.49 7.97
N LYS A 129 0.57 6.51 8.83
CA LYS A 129 0.66 7.91 8.38
C LYS A 129 1.86 8.12 7.46
N ARG A 130 3.02 7.57 7.82
CA ARG A 130 4.24 7.70 7.02
C ARG A 130 4.20 6.88 5.73
N VAL A 131 3.68 5.65 5.80
CA VAL A 131 3.39 4.86 4.60
C VAL A 131 2.49 5.66 3.65
N ASN A 132 1.43 6.26 4.17
CA ASN A 132 0.56 7.11 3.37
C ASN A 132 1.36 8.24 2.73
N ILE A 133 2.16 9.01 3.47
CA ILE A 133 3.02 10.09 2.92
C ILE A 133 3.81 9.58 1.72
N ALA A 134 4.57 8.49 1.87
CA ALA A 134 5.36 7.88 0.81
C ALA A 134 4.54 7.57 -0.46
N LEU A 135 3.36 6.99 -0.28
CA LEU A 135 2.47 6.58 -1.38
C LEU A 135 1.83 7.74 -2.16
N GLY A 136 1.79 8.96 -1.60
CA GLY A 136 1.23 10.10 -2.33
C GLY A 136 2.24 10.93 -3.09
N THR A 137 3.50 10.48 -3.14
CA THR A 137 4.56 11.12 -3.93
C THR A 137 4.13 11.19 -5.41
N PRO A 138 4.44 12.29 -6.12
CA PRO A 138 4.06 12.45 -7.54
C PRO A 138 4.46 11.26 -8.42
N ALA A 139 5.61 10.65 -8.16
CA ALA A 139 6.12 9.49 -8.90
C ALA A 139 5.14 8.31 -8.93
N ILE A 140 4.43 8.05 -7.83
CA ILE A 140 3.44 6.96 -7.74
C ILE A 140 2.16 7.34 -8.49
N ARG A 141 1.71 8.60 -8.32
CA ARG A 141 0.50 9.12 -8.98
C ARG A 141 0.63 9.14 -10.50
N THR A 142 1.78 9.55 -11.03
CA THR A 142 2.02 9.58 -12.48
C THR A 142 1.99 8.17 -13.08
N ARG A 143 2.62 7.19 -12.41
CA ARG A 143 2.59 5.79 -12.87
C ARG A 143 1.20 5.18 -12.82
N ALA A 144 0.41 5.50 -11.78
CA ALA A 144 -0.98 5.10 -11.69
C ALA A 144 -1.82 5.67 -12.85
N ALA A 145 -1.60 6.94 -13.23
CA ALA A 145 -2.30 7.57 -14.35
C ALA A 145 -1.93 6.91 -15.70
N THR A 146 -0.64 6.63 -15.94
CA THR A 146 -0.18 5.98 -17.18
C THR A 146 -0.72 4.56 -17.32
N ALA A 147 -0.76 3.78 -16.22
CA ALA A 147 -1.34 2.43 -16.23
C ALA A 147 -2.85 2.43 -16.53
N GLY A 148 -3.57 3.46 -16.06
CA GLY A 148 -4.98 3.68 -16.39
C GLY A 148 -5.19 3.99 -17.89
N GLN A 149 -4.35 4.84 -18.49
CA GLN A 149 -4.43 5.17 -19.91
C GLN A 149 -4.04 4.01 -20.84
N GLN A 150 -3.02 3.23 -20.49
CA GLN A 150 -2.64 2.04 -21.27
C GLN A 150 -3.71 0.94 -21.27
N THR A 151 -4.53 0.90 -20.21
CA THR A 151 -5.69 0.01 -20.15
C THR A 151 -6.77 0.44 -21.13
N LEU A 152 -7.11 1.73 -21.17
CA LEU A 152 -8.16 2.27 -22.05
C LEU A 152 -7.81 2.10 -23.54
N ASP A 153 -6.57 2.42 -23.93
CA ASP A 153 -6.08 2.30 -25.31
C ASP A 153 -6.02 0.84 -25.82
N ARG A 154 -6.01 -0.14 -24.90
CA ARG A 154 -6.03 -1.57 -25.26
C ARG A 154 -7.45 -2.07 -25.51
N THR A 155 -8.42 -1.62 -24.71
CA THR A 155 -9.84 -1.96 -24.90
C THR A 155 -10.33 -1.44 -26.24
N ASP A 156 -10.02 -0.18 -26.59
CA ASP A 156 -10.43 0.43 -27.87
C ASP A 156 -9.83 -0.30 -29.10
N ARG A 157 -8.62 -0.88 -28.99
CA ARG A 157 -8.03 -1.68 -30.08
C ARG A 157 -8.60 -3.09 -30.19
N GLN A 158 -9.06 -3.70 -29.10
CA GLN A 158 -9.63 -5.05 -29.15
C GLN A 158 -11.02 -5.04 -29.80
N ASP A 159 -11.82 -4.00 -29.57
CA ASP A 159 -13.14 -3.84 -30.21
C ASP A 159 -13.03 -3.56 -31.72
N ALA A 160 -11.95 -2.91 -32.16
CA ALA A 160 -11.70 -2.66 -33.57
C ALA A 160 -11.16 -3.88 -34.36
N ALA A 161 -10.77 -4.95 -33.68
CA ALA A 161 -10.05 -6.09 -34.28
C ALA A 161 -10.89 -7.37 -34.41
N GLN A 162 -12.20 -7.33 -34.19
CA GLN A 162 -13.07 -8.50 -34.40
C GLN A 162 -13.57 -8.54 -35.85
N PRO A 163 -13.03 -9.41 -36.73
CA PRO A 163 -13.56 -9.55 -38.08
C PRO A 163 -14.93 -10.22 -38.00
N ALA A 164 -15.92 -9.62 -38.65
CA ALA A 164 -17.21 -10.22 -38.94
C ALA A 164 -17.03 -11.44 -39.86
N GLY A 165 -16.72 -12.60 -39.28
CA GLY A 165 -16.59 -13.86 -40.00
C GLY A 165 -17.68 -14.83 -39.56
N GLY A 166 -18.75 -14.96 -40.35
CA GLY A 166 -19.78 -15.96 -40.07
C GLY A 166 -21.03 -15.87 -40.92
N ALA A 167 -20.91 -15.99 -42.25
CA ALA A 167 -22.04 -16.38 -43.10
C ALA A 167 -21.55 -16.87 -44.48
N ALA A 168 -21.18 -18.15 -44.59
CA ALA A 168 -21.27 -18.93 -45.83
C ALA A 168 -20.85 -20.38 -45.57
N ASP A 169 -21.83 -21.27 -45.43
CA ASP A 169 -21.99 -22.46 -46.28
C ASP A 169 -22.91 -23.49 -45.61
N ALA A 170 -24.12 -23.59 -46.13
CA ALA A 170 -24.97 -24.76 -46.00
C ALA A 170 -25.20 -25.30 -47.42
N ARG A 171 -24.70 -26.50 -47.67
CA ARG A 171 -25.08 -27.38 -48.78
C ARG A 171 -25.39 -28.75 -48.20
#